data_AF-A0A2S7D2V6-F1
#
_entry.id   AF-A0A2S7D2V6-F1
#
_cell.length_a   1.000
_cell.length_b   1.000
_cell.length_c   1.000
_cell.angle_alpha   90.00
_cell.angle_beta   90.00
_cell.angle_gamma   90.00
#
_symmetry.space_group_name_H-M   'P 1'
#
loop_
_entity.id
_entity.type
_entity.pdbx_description
1 polymer ?
#
loop_
_entity_poly.entity_id
_entity_poly.type
_entity_poly.pdbx_seq_one_letter_code
_entity_poly.pdbx_strand_id
1 'polypeptide(L)'
;MSTPTPPPDSTGLMRVVSRWQIVGLSINDVIGSGIYLLPAATAALLGPMSLWAVMLAGLAVALLVLCYAQAASYFDTPGGSYLYTREAFGPFVGFQIGWMIWLTRISSAAALSNGLADAVARFWPTASTDAWARTLVVVGSLGVLTAINVIGVKSAARTGIALVIGKLVPLLLFVAIGLFYVDWSWAFAGTSPDLRDLGNLGEAALLLLFAYAGFENIPAAAGEYRNPRRDVPFALITMIVTVTLIYAAVQVVAQGTLPNLAASPTPLADAASGFGGEALALILTVGATISILGTTSNTVMLGPRFLFALAQDGYGPAFLARVHPRFHTPAAAVLTQGVLSLALALSGSFTQLALLSMVTRLFAYIGTAAAVIVLARRYRQRTDTLRLPGGPLIPIAALLLSLGLLASASWQNLAAAGVALLVGWAFYLFPRKPV
;
A
#
# COMPACT_ATOMS: atom_id res chain seq x y z
N MET A 1 -12.58 29.19 -22.89
CA MET A 1 -12.28 29.98 -21.67
C MET A 1 -11.32 29.19 -20.80
N SER A 2 -10.04 29.54 -20.81
CA SER A 2 -9.01 28.95 -19.95
C SER A 2 -9.17 29.49 -18.53
N THR A 3 -9.54 28.64 -17.58
CA THR A 3 -9.54 28.98 -16.16
C THR A 3 -8.13 29.40 -15.73
N PRO A 4 -7.95 30.54 -15.03
CA PRO A 4 -6.63 30.96 -14.55
C PRO A 4 -6.05 29.87 -13.63
N THR A 5 -4.78 29.54 -13.83
CA THR A 5 -4.04 28.68 -12.89
C THR A 5 -3.97 29.38 -11.53
N PRO A 6 -4.36 28.72 -10.43
CA PRO A 6 -4.23 29.31 -9.10
C PRO A 6 -2.75 29.59 -8.80
N PRO A 7 -2.44 30.68 -8.06
CA PRO A 7 -1.06 30.98 -7.67
C PRO A 7 -0.49 29.81 -6.83
N PRO A 8 0.82 29.53 -6.94
CA PRO A 8 1.46 28.51 -6.12
C PRO A 8 1.32 28.88 -4.63
N ASP A 9 0.93 27.91 -3.80
CA ASP A 9 0.89 28.07 -2.35
C ASP A 9 2.32 28.14 -1.77
N SER A 10 2.45 28.35 -0.45
CA SER A 10 3.72 28.46 0.28
C SER A 10 4.70 27.29 0.08
N THR A 11 4.27 26.20 -0.56
CA THR A 11 5.06 25.00 -0.91
C THR A 11 5.60 25.00 -2.35
N GLY A 12 5.19 25.94 -3.21
CA GLY A 12 5.64 26.03 -4.60
C GLY A 12 5.06 24.98 -5.57
N LEU A 13 4.13 24.12 -5.12
CA LEU A 13 3.50 23.08 -5.95
C LEU A 13 2.24 23.59 -6.67
N MET A 14 2.03 23.13 -7.90
CA MET A 14 0.81 23.44 -8.66
C MET A 14 -0.36 22.53 -8.23
N ARG A 15 -1.43 23.12 -7.70
CA ARG A 15 -2.67 22.42 -7.33
C ARG A 15 -3.57 22.17 -8.54
N VAL A 16 -3.27 21.12 -9.32
CA VAL A 16 -3.93 20.86 -10.61
C VAL A 16 -4.79 19.61 -10.64
N VAL A 17 -4.61 18.67 -9.71
CA VAL A 17 -5.30 17.38 -9.73
C VAL A 17 -6.75 17.53 -9.25
N SER A 18 -7.69 17.07 -10.09
CA SER A 18 -9.14 17.12 -9.85
C SER A 18 -9.64 15.94 -9.02
N ARG A 19 -10.83 16.08 -8.41
CA ARG A 19 -11.50 15.06 -7.61
C ARG A 19 -11.49 13.65 -8.23
N TRP A 20 -11.93 13.50 -9.47
CA TRP A 20 -12.01 12.18 -10.13
C TRP A 20 -10.65 11.59 -10.48
N GLN A 21 -9.65 12.44 -10.74
CA GLN A 21 -8.27 11.97 -10.88
C GLN A 21 -7.74 11.43 -9.55
N ILE A 22 -8.10 12.05 -8.41
CA ILE A 22 -7.74 11.55 -7.08
C ILE A 22 -8.40 10.18 -6.82
N VAL A 23 -9.65 9.96 -7.25
CA VAL A 23 -10.29 8.62 -7.19
C VAL A 23 -9.48 7.59 -7.99
N GLY A 24 -9.14 7.91 -9.24
CA GLY A 24 -8.34 7.01 -10.09
C GLY A 24 -6.96 6.71 -9.49
N LEU A 25 -6.28 7.73 -8.95
CA LEU A 25 -5.00 7.56 -8.24
C LEU A 25 -5.15 6.69 -7.00
N SER A 26 -6.21 6.88 -6.21
CA SER A 26 -6.51 6.09 -5.01
C SER A 26 -6.70 4.61 -5.35
N ILE A 27 -7.51 4.32 -6.37
CA ILE A 27 -7.72 2.95 -6.85
C ILE A 27 -6.41 2.36 -7.38
N ASN A 28 -5.63 3.12 -8.16
CA ASN A 28 -4.34 2.67 -8.68
C ASN A 28 -3.30 2.38 -7.58
N ASP A 29 -3.32 3.13 -6.50
CA ASP A 29 -2.36 2.95 -5.41
C ASP A 29 -2.68 1.74 -4.53
N VAL A 30 -3.97 1.38 -4.43
CA VAL A 30 -4.42 0.19 -3.68
C VAL A 30 -4.32 -1.08 -4.53
N ILE A 31 -4.71 -1.02 -5.81
CA ILE A 31 -4.62 -2.17 -6.72
C ILE A 31 -3.15 -2.39 -7.10
N GLY A 32 -2.54 -3.38 -6.45
CA GLY A 32 -1.13 -3.74 -6.61
C GLY A 32 -0.93 -5.25 -6.77
N SER A 33 0.11 -5.81 -6.13
CA SER A 33 0.35 -7.26 -6.12
C SER A 33 -0.70 -8.04 -5.35
N GLY A 34 -1.29 -7.42 -4.32
CA GLY A 34 -2.14 -8.11 -3.35
C GLY A 34 -3.31 -8.84 -4.00
N ILE A 35 -4.02 -8.17 -4.91
CA ILE A 35 -5.17 -8.77 -5.60
C ILE A 35 -4.79 -9.93 -6.53
N TYR A 36 -3.57 -9.93 -7.07
CA TYR A 36 -3.12 -10.97 -8.00
C TYR A 36 -2.56 -12.21 -7.32
N LEU A 37 -1.97 -12.07 -6.12
CA LEU A 37 -1.20 -13.13 -5.47
C LEU A 37 -1.80 -13.61 -4.16
N LEU A 38 -2.45 -12.72 -3.39
CA LEU A 38 -2.99 -13.08 -2.08
C LEU A 38 -4.23 -13.98 -2.09
N PRO A 39 -5.04 -14.12 -3.16
CA PRO A 39 -6.10 -15.12 -3.20
C PRO A 39 -5.63 -16.54 -2.89
N ALA A 40 -4.43 -16.93 -3.32
CA ALA A 40 -3.84 -18.23 -2.98
C ALA A 40 -3.50 -18.31 -1.49
N ALA A 41 -2.80 -17.30 -0.95
CA ALA A 41 -2.40 -17.27 0.45
C ALA A 41 -3.61 -17.25 1.41
N THR A 42 -4.66 -16.51 1.08
CA THR A 42 -5.89 -16.45 1.89
C THR A 42 -6.69 -17.73 1.78
N ALA A 43 -6.75 -18.38 0.61
CA ALA A 43 -7.34 -19.70 0.47
C ALA A 43 -6.55 -20.77 1.24
N ALA A 44 -5.22 -20.67 1.30
CA ALA A 44 -4.39 -21.58 2.09
C ALA A 44 -4.66 -21.47 3.60
N LEU A 45 -4.89 -20.26 4.10
CA LEU A 45 -5.12 -20.00 5.53
C LEU A 45 -6.59 -20.16 5.95
N LEU A 46 -7.53 -19.83 5.06
CA LEU A 46 -8.97 -19.70 5.40
C LEU A 46 -9.89 -20.60 4.57
N GLY A 47 -9.38 -21.32 3.56
CA GLY A 47 -10.17 -22.17 2.68
C GLY A 47 -11.43 -21.47 2.13
N PRO A 48 -12.63 -22.04 2.28
CA PRO A 48 -13.89 -21.46 1.80
C PRO A 48 -14.25 -20.12 2.47
N MET A 49 -13.71 -19.84 3.66
CA MET A 49 -13.98 -18.57 4.36
C MET A 49 -13.22 -17.39 3.76
N SER A 50 -12.27 -17.60 2.85
CA SER A 50 -11.52 -16.53 2.20
C SER A 50 -12.44 -15.56 1.42
N LEU A 51 -13.54 -16.03 0.84
CA LEU A 51 -14.58 -15.20 0.20
C LEU A 51 -15.15 -14.15 1.16
N TRP A 52 -15.55 -14.59 2.35
CA TRP A 52 -16.09 -13.73 3.39
C TRP A 52 -15.02 -12.84 4.00
N ALA A 53 -13.81 -13.39 4.16
CA ALA A 53 -12.68 -12.67 4.74
C ALA A 53 -12.29 -11.44 3.91
N VAL A 54 -12.33 -11.51 2.57
CA VAL A 54 -12.04 -10.36 1.69
C VAL A 54 -13.03 -9.21 1.94
N MET A 55 -14.32 -9.51 2.11
CA MET A 55 -15.34 -8.49 2.43
C MET A 55 -15.20 -7.95 3.86
N LEU A 56 -14.95 -8.84 4.83
CA LEU A 56 -14.72 -8.44 6.22
C LEU A 56 -13.47 -7.57 6.36
N ALA A 57 -12.39 -7.89 5.63
CA ALA A 57 -11.20 -7.07 5.54
C ALA A 57 -11.49 -5.71 4.88
N GLY A 58 -12.30 -5.66 3.83
CA GLY A 58 -12.76 -4.40 3.24
C GLY A 58 -13.52 -3.52 4.24
N LEU A 59 -14.38 -4.12 5.07
CA LEU A 59 -15.08 -3.41 6.15
C LEU A 59 -14.11 -2.94 7.26
N ALA A 60 -13.17 -3.78 7.65
CA ALA A 60 -12.13 -3.47 8.63
C ALA A 60 -11.26 -2.29 8.15
N VAL A 61 -10.83 -2.31 6.89
CA VAL A 61 -10.08 -1.24 6.24
C VAL A 61 -10.94 0.01 6.10
N ALA A 62 -12.25 -0.11 5.83
CA ALA A 62 -13.14 1.04 5.74
C ALA A 62 -13.14 1.87 7.04
N LEU A 63 -13.03 1.24 8.22
CA LEU A 63 -12.86 1.97 9.48
C LEU A 63 -11.58 2.82 9.49
N LEU A 64 -10.46 2.27 8.99
CA LEU A 64 -9.20 2.99 8.86
C LEU A 64 -9.31 4.12 7.82
N VAL A 65 -9.87 3.83 6.66
CA VAL A 65 -10.09 4.79 5.57
C VAL A 65 -10.96 5.95 6.01
N LEU A 66 -12.00 5.70 6.81
CA LEU A 66 -12.85 6.74 7.39
C LEU A 66 -12.06 7.64 8.37
N CYS A 67 -11.14 7.07 9.16
CA CYS A 67 -10.23 7.87 9.99
C CYS A 67 -9.33 8.77 9.13
N TYR A 68 -8.75 8.23 8.05
CA TYR A 68 -7.93 9.02 7.13
C TYR A 68 -8.74 10.09 6.39
N ALA A 69 -9.98 9.79 6.00
CA ALA A 69 -10.89 10.73 5.37
C ALA A 69 -11.26 11.88 6.32
N GLN A 70 -11.55 11.58 7.59
CA GLN A 70 -11.81 12.61 8.58
C GLN A 70 -10.56 13.46 8.85
N ALA A 71 -9.40 12.83 9.05
CA ALA A 71 -8.14 13.53 9.26
C ALA A 71 -7.77 14.44 8.08
N ALA A 72 -7.88 13.94 6.86
CA ALA A 72 -7.60 14.69 5.63
C ALA A 72 -8.52 15.90 5.46
N SER A 73 -9.73 15.88 6.01
CA SER A 73 -10.63 17.04 5.94
C SER A 73 -10.15 18.24 6.78
N TYR A 74 -9.26 18.02 7.77
CA TYR A 74 -8.70 19.09 8.59
C TYR A 74 -7.55 19.85 7.93
N PHE A 75 -6.83 19.20 7.00
CA PHE A 75 -5.56 19.68 6.46
C PHE A 75 -5.57 19.78 4.94
N ASP A 76 -4.81 20.72 4.40
CA ASP A 76 -4.58 20.89 2.96
C ASP A 76 -3.09 20.82 2.57
N THR A 77 -2.24 20.48 3.55
CA THR A 77 -0.79 20.31 3.38
C THR A 77 -0.42 18.83 3.20
N PRO A 78 0.63 18.52 2.42
CA PRO A 78 1.20 17.17 2.33
C PRO A 78 1.61 16.61 3.69
N GLY A 79 1.45 15.30 3.88
CA GLY A 79 2.10 14.59 4.99
C GLY A 79 1.35 13.38 5.54
N GLY A 80 0.05 13.24 5.29
CA GLY A 80 -0.74 12.08 5.72
C GLY A 80 -0.59 11.79 7.23
N SER A 81 -0.34 10.54 7.60
CA SER A 81 -0.27 10.09 8.99
C SER A 81 0.82 10.81 9.81
N TYR A 82 1.97 11.13 9.19
CA TYR A 82 3.02 11.92 9.84
C TYR A 82 2.49 13.28 10.30
N LEU A 83 1.78 13.98 9.41
CA LEU A 83 1.19 15.29 9.72
C LEU A 83 0.13 15.14 10.82
N TYR A 84 -0.76 14.16 10.69
CA TYR A 84 -1.87 13.99 11.62
C TYR A 84 -1.39 13.72 13.04
N THR A 85 -0.42 12.84 13.21
CA THR A 85 0.12 12.52 14.54
C THR A 85 1.00 13.63 15.08
N ARG A 86 1.74 14.35 14.23
CA ARG A 86 2.50 15.53 14.64
C ARG A 86 1.59 16.61 15.21
N GLU A 87 0.49 16.92 14.53
CA GLU A 87 -0.45 17.95 14.98
C GLU A 87 -1.24 17.52 16.22
N ALA A 88 -1.54 16.22 16.37
CA ALA A 88 -2.26 15.70 17.52
C ALA A 88 -1.38 15.55 18.78
N PHE A 89 -0.16 15.04 18.63
CA PHE A 89 0.68 14.55 19.73
C PHE A 89 2.06 15.19 19.82
N GLY A 90 2.43 16.04 18.85
CA GLY A 90 3.69 16.77 18.83
C GLY A 90 4.79 16.14 17.97
N PRO A 91 5.96 16.81 17.88
CA PRO A 91 7.03 16.48 16.93
C PRO A 91 7.59 15.06 17.06
N PHE A 92 7.75 14.57 18.29
CA PHE A 92 8.31 13.23 18.54
C PHE A 92 7.46 12.11 17.95
N VAL A 93 6.15 12.12 18.22
CA VAL A 93 5.24 11.10 17.70
C VAL A 93 5.11 11.23 16.19
N GLY A 94 5.06 12.46 15.68
CA GLY A 94 5.15 12.73 14.24
C GLY A 94 6.35 12.06 13.61
N PHE A 95 7.55 12.32 14.15
CA PHE A 95 8.81 11.72 13.68
C PHE A 95 8.77 10.19 13.67
N GLN A 96 8.34 9.56 14.77
CA GLN A 96 8.28 8.09 14.86
C GLN A 96 7.36 7.49 13.79
N ILE A 97 6.21 8.11 13.55
CA ILE A 97 5.30 7.67 12.48
C ILE A 97 5.92 7.88 11.10
N GLY A 98 6.58 9.01 10.85
CA GLY A 98 7.32 9.25 9.61
C GLY A 98 8.43 8.22 9.36
N TRP A 99 9.18 7.87 10.41
CA TRP A 99 10.21 6.84 10.40
C TRP A 99 9.63 5.47 10.05
N MET A 100 8.53 5.07 10.71
CA MET A 100 7.85 3.81 10.42
C MET A 100 7.23 3.75 9.02
N ILE A 101 6.73 4.88 8.49
CA ILE A 101 6.26 4.97 7.11
C ILE A 101 7.41 4.75 6.12
N TRP A 102 8.58 5.34 6.38
CA TRP A 102 9.75 5.12 5.53
C TRP A 102 10.17 3.64 5.51
N LEU A 103 10.28 3.00 6.69
CA LEU A 103 10.56 1.57 6.79
C LEU A 103 9.50 0.71 6.11
N THR A 104 8.23 1.11 6.20
CA THR A 104 7.13 0.47 5.48
C THR A 104 7.34 0.51 3.96
N ARG A 105 7.94 1.58 3.41
CA ARG A 105 8.29 1.63 1.98
C ARG A 105 9.40 0.66 1.63
N ILE A 106 10.38 0.49 2.52
CA ILE A 106 11.49 -0.45 2.32
C ILE A 106 10.95 -1.87 2.19
N SER A 107 10.16 -2.32 3.17
CA SER A 107 9.57 -3.67 3.21
C SER A 107 8.51 -3.88 2.14
N SER A 108 7.71 -2.86 1.80
CA SER A 108 6.74 -2.94 0.70
C SER A 108 7.43 -3.12 -0.66
N ALA A 109 8.50 -2.37 -0.95
CA ALA A 109 9.25 -2.53 -2.20
C ALA A 109 9.91 -3.93 -2.27
N ALA A 110 10.43 -4.42 -1.15
CA ALA A 110 10.98 -5.76 -1.05
C ALA A 110 9.92 -6.84 -1.33
N ALA A 111 8.74 -6.73 -0.72
CA ALA A 111 7.62 -7.63 -0.97
C ALA A 111 7.18 -7.58 -2.44
N LEU A 112 6.93 -6.38 -2.99
CA LEU A 112 6.46 -6.22 -4.37
C LEU A 112 7.44 -6.79 -5.40
N SER A 113 8.76 -6.62 -5.21
CA SER A 113 9.76 -7.20 -6.11
C SER A 113 9.76 -8.74 -6.08
N ASN A 114 9.52 -9.35 -4.92
CA ASN A 114 9.33 -10.80 -4.80
C ASN A 114 8.01 -11.25 -5.46
N GLY A 115 6.94 -10.49 -5.25
CA GLY A 115 5.65 -10.75 -5.90
C GLY A 115 5.74 -10.62 -7.43
N LEU A 116 6.64 -9.78 -7.96
CA LEU A 116 6.89 -9.71 -9.40
C LEU A 116 7.49 -11.02 -9.93
N ALA A 117 8.45 -11.60 -9.21
CA ALA A 117 9.03 -12.90 -9.58
C ALA A 117 7.98 -14.01 -9.55
N ASP A 118 7.07 -13.98 -8.58
CA ASP A 118 5.95 -14.92 -8.50
C ASP A 118 4.96 -14.71 -9.65
N ALA A 119 4.61 -13.45 -9.98
CA ALA A 119 3.65 -13.13 -11.03
C ALA A 119 4.07 -13.57 -12.43
N VAL A 120 5.37 -13.50 -12.75
CA VAL A 120 5.90 -13.92 -14.06
C VAL A 120 6.09 -15.44 -14.18
N ALA A 121 5.97 -16.18 -13.08
CA ALA A 121 6.25 -17.61 -13.02
C ALA A 121 5.35 -18.44 -13.95
N ARG A 122 4.15 -17.95 -14.32
CA ARG A 122 3.26 -18.69 -15.23
C ARG A 122 3.85 -18.91 -16.62
N PHE A 123 4.54 -17.90 -17.15
CA PHE A 123 5.17 -17.95 -18.49
C PHE A 123 6.69 -18.05 -18.42
N TRP A 124 7.27 -17.89 -17.23
CA TRP A 124 8.68 -18.17 -16.96
C TRP A 124 8.84 -18.91 -15.62
N PRO A 125 8.51 -20.22 -15.55
CA PRO A 125 8.49 -20.99 -14.30
C PRO A 125 9.80 -20.98 -13.52
N THR A 126 10.94 -20.88 -14.23
CA THR A 126 12.27 -20.74 -13.65
C THR A 126 12.38 -19.58 -12.66
N ALA A 127 11.59 -18.51 -12.84
CA ALA A 127 11.58 -17.35 -11.95
C ALA A 127 11.08 -17.65 -10.52
N SER A 128 10.29 -18.71 -10.32
CA SER A 128 9.86 -19.16 -8.99
C SER A 128 10.63 -20.38 -8.48
N THR A 129 11.16 -21.23 -9.36
CA THR A 129 11.87 -22.47 -8.96
C THR A 129 13.35 -22.26 -8.69
N ASP A 130 14.02 -21.39 -9.47
CA ASP A 130 15.47 -21.25 -9.43
C ASP A 130 15.88 -19.94 -8.75
N ALA A 131 16.77 -20.04 -7.77
CA ALA A 131 17.25 -18.88 -7.01
C ALA A 131 17.85 -17.79 -7.91
N TRP A 132 18.63 -18.17 -8.93
CA TRP A 132 19.30 -17.20 -9.81
C TRP A 132 18.28 -16.36 -10.63
N ALA A 133 17.23 -16.99 -11.14
CA ALA A 133 16.22 -16.32 -11.96
C ALA A 133 15.32 -15.43 -11.10
N ARG A 134 14.93 -15.90 -9.90
CA ARG A 134 14.23 -15.07 -8.92
C ARG A 134 15.06 -13.83 -8.54
N THR A 135 16.34 -14.03 -8.21
CA THR A 135 17.26 -12.94 -7.89
C THR A 135 17.40 -11.97 -9.06
N LEU A 136 17.45 -12.45 -10.30
CA LEU A 136 17.50 -11.60 -11.49
C LEU A 136 16.26 -10.70 -11.61
N VAL A 137 15.05 -11.23 -11.39
CA VAL A 137 13.82 -10.43 -11.42
C VAL A 137 13.79 -9.40 -10.28
N VAL A 138 14.14 -9.81 -9.07
CA VAL A 138 14.16 -8.94 -7.87
C VAL A 138 15.19 -7.81 -8.00
N VAL A 139 16.45 -8.16 -8.27
CA VAL A 139 17.56 -7.20 -8.44
C VAL A 139 17.32 -6.32 -9.67
N GLY A 140 16.90 -6.91 -10.79
CA GLY A 140 16.66 -6.20 -12.03
C GLY A 140 15.54 -5.17 -11.88
N SER A 141 14.38 -5.56 -11.34
CA SER A 141 13.25 -4.65 -11.17
C SER A 141 13.53 -3.52 -10.17
N LEU A 142 14.02 -3.84 -8.98
CA LEU A 142 14.37 -2.81 -7.99
C LEU A 142 15.53 -1.94 -8.46
N GLY A 143 16.57 -2.51 -9.07
CA GLY A 143 17.73 -1.78 -9.57
C GLY A 143 17.36 -0.78 -10.66
N VAL A 144 16.57 -1.22 -11.64
CA VAL A 144 16.08 -0.34 -12.73
C VAL A 144 15.20 0.78 -12.18
N LEU A 145 14.22 0.47 -11.31
CA LEU A 145 13.36 1.48 -10.72
C LEU A 145 14.13 2.47 -9.83
N THR A 146 15.12 1.99 -9.07
CA THR A 146 16.03 2.82 -8.28
C THR A 146 16.83 3.75 -9.19
N ALA A 147 17.41 3.24 -10.28
CA ALA A 147 18.17 4.03 -11.24
C ALA A 147 17.32 5.12 -11.93
N ILE A 148 16.10 4.76 -12.36
CA ILE A 148 15.13 5.71 -12.95
C ILE A 148 14.85 6.86 -11.96
N ASN A 149 14.67 6.54 -10.68
CA ASN A 149 14.37 7.52 -9.64
C ASN A 149 15.59 8.39 -9.28
N VAL A 150 16.82 7.87 -9.38
CA VAL A 150 18.06 8.66 -9.25
C VAL A 150 18.20 9.65 -10.41
N ILE A 151 17.97 9.20 -11.66
CA ILE A 151 18.14 10.03 -12.85
C ILE A 151 17.06 11.14 -12.92
N GLY A 152 15.87 10.90 -12.34
CA GLY A 152 14.81 11.90 -12.25
C GLY A 152 14.10 12.13 -13.56
N VAL A 153 13.33 11.13 -14.03
CA VAL A 153 12.55 11.28 -15.27
C VAL A 153 11.27 12.09 -14.99
N LYS A 154 11.15 13.27 -15.63
CA LYS A 154 10.00 14.21 -15.51
C LYS A 154 8.63 13.66 -15.99
N SER A 155 8.48 12.36 -16.23
CA SER A 155 7.32 11.76 -16.89
C SER A 155 6.39 10.98 -15.95
N ALA A 156 6.00 11.55 -14.81
CA ALA A 156 5.13 10.86 -13.84
C ALA A 156 3.62 11.04 -14.11
N ALA A 157 3.16 12.17 -14.68
CA ALA A 157 1.73 12.48 -14.72
C ALA A 157 0.93 11.80 -15.85
N ARG A 158 1.48 11.70 -17.07
CA ARG A 158 0.79 11.04 -18.22
C ARG A 158 0.80 9.51 -18.11
N THR A 159 1.82 8.97 -17.45
CA THR A 159 2.00 7.52 -17.24
C THR A 159 0.95 6.97 -16.26
N GLY A 160 0.47 7.77 -15.30
CA GLY A 160 -0.49 7.34 -14.29
C GLY A 160 -1.83 6.83 -14.85
N ILE A 161 -2.41 7.50 -15.86
CA ILE A 161 -3.69 7.07 -16.45
C ILE A 161 -3.53 5.74 -17.20
N ALA A 162 -2.45 5.59 -17.96
CA ALA A 162 -2.15 4.35 -18.66
C ALA A 162 -1.95 3.18 -17.67
N LEU A 163 -1.30 3.42 -16.54
CA LEU A 163 -1.15 2.44 -15.46
C LEU A 163 -2.50 2.07 -14.85
N VAL A 164 -3.39 3.04 -14.56
CA VAL A 164 -4.73 2.76 -14.03
C VAL A 164 -5.51 1.82 -14.95
N ILE A 165 -5.53 2.12 -16.25
CA ILE A 165 -6.22 1.29 -17.26
C ILE A 165 -5.56 -0.09 -17.34
N GLY A 166 -4.24 -0.15 -17.44
CA GLY A 166 -3.48 -1.40 -17.51
C GLY A 166 -3.64 -2.30 -16.29
N LYS A 167 -3.93 -1.73 -15.11
CA LYS A 167 -4.22 -2.46 -13.88
C LYS A 167 -5.66 -2.96 -13.81
N LEU A 168 -6.62 -2.11 -14.19
CA LEU A 168 -8.05 -2.42 -14.03
C LEU A 168 -8.59 -3.34 -15.12
N VAL A 169 -8.19 -3.13 -16.39
CA VAL A 169 -8.75 -3.89 -17.52
C VAL A 169 -8.55 -5.41 -17.36
N PRO A 170 -7.36 -5.93 -17.02
CA PRO A 170 -7.18 -7.38 -16.82
C PRO A 170 -8.09 -7.95 -15.72
N LEU A 171 -8.25 -7.24 -14.60
CA LEU A 171 -9.12 -7.68 -13.49
C LEU A 171 -10.59 -7.64 -13.87
N LEU A 172 -11.03 -6.59 -14.58
CA LEU A 172 -12.41 -6.48 -15.05
C LEU A 172 -12.74 -7.56 -16.08
N LEU A 173 -11.81 -7.87 -16.99
CA LEU A 173 -11.97 -8.98 -17.94
C LEU A 173 -12.03 -10.34 -17.24
N PHE A 174 -11.14 -10.56 -16.26
CA PHE A 174 -11.14 -11.77 -15.43
C PHE A 174 -12.50 -11.98 -14.75
N VAL A 175 -13.03 -10.94 -14.11
CA VAL A 175 -14.32 -11.01 -13.42
C VAL A 175 -15.46 -11.17 -14.42
N ALA A 176 -15.52 -10.34 -15.46
CA ALA A 176 -16.63 -10.34 -16.42
C ALA A 176 -16.76 -11.67 -17.16
N ILE A 177 -15.65 -12.31 -17.51
CA ILE A 177 -15.68 -13.62 -18.18
C ILE A 177 -15.85 -14.73 -17.14
N GLY A 178 -15.06 -14.72 -16.08
CA GLY A 178 -14.98 -15.82 -15.12
C GLY A 178 -16.24 -16.04 -14.30
N LEU A 179 -17.07 -15.00 -14.07
CA LEU A 179 -18.36 -15.15 -13.39
C LEU A 179 -19.30 -16.16 -14.06
N PHE A 180 -19.19 -16.35 -15.38
CA PHE A 180 -20.00 -17.34 -16.12
C PHE A 180 -19.51 -18.78 -15.94
N TYR A 181 -18.32 -18.99 -15.39
CA TYR A 181 -17.67 -20.29 -15.24
C TYR A 181 -17.47 -20.69 -13.77
N VAL A 182 -18.01 -19.91 -12.82
CA VAL A 182 -17.92 -20.21 -11.39
C VAL A 182 -18.66 -21.50 -11.09
N ASP A 183 -17.91 -22.50 -10.62
CA ASP A 183 -18.45 -23.67 -9.95
C ASP A 183 -18.56 -23.39 -8.45
N TRP A 184 -19.80 -23.25 -7.98
CA TRP A 184 -20.08 -23.00 -6.56
C TRP A 184 -19.67 -24.15 -5.65
N SER A 185 -19.54 -25.38 -6.18
CA SER A 185 -19.04 -26.51 -5.39
C SER A 185 -17.56 -26.32 -5.04
N TRP A 186 -16.78 -25.70 -5.92
CA TRP A 186 -15.37 -25.36 -5.67
C TRP A 186 -15.22 -24.11 -4.82
N ALA A 187 -16.08 -23.10 -5.05
CA ALA A 187 -16.06 -21.85 -4.30
C ALA A 187 -16.18 -22.06 -2.77
N PHE A 188 -16.93 -23.07 -2.35
CA PHE A 188 -17.12 -23.44 -0.95
C PHE A 188 -16.46 -24.78 -0.57
N ALA A 189 -15.62 -25.34 -1.43
CA ALA A 189 -14.85 -26.54 -1.13
C ALA A 189 -13.67 -26.24 -0.18
N GLY A 190 -13.22 -27.28 0.51
CA GLY A 190 -12.06 -27.26 1.38
C GLY A 190 -12.41 -27.31 2.87
N THR A 191 -11.38 -27.19 3.70
CA THR A 191 -11.51 -27.23 5.15
C THR A 191 -11.71 -25.82 5.68
N SER A 192 -12.81 -25.59 6.41
CA SER A 192 -13.01 -24.34 7.13
C SER A 192 -11.89 -24.14 8.18
N PRO A 193 -11.42 -22.90 8.38
CA PRO A 193 -10.35 -22.64 9.33
C PRO A 193 -10.83 -22.91 10.75
N ASP A 194 -9.92 -23.38 11.61
CA ASP A 194 -10.20 -23.42 13.03
C ASP A 194 -10.25 -21.98 13.57
N LEU A 195 -11.44 -21.52 13.96
CA LEU A 195 -11.64 -20.17 14.48
C LEU A 195 -10.92 -19.95 15.82
N ARG A 196 -10.43 -21.01 16.46
CA ARG A 196 -9.60 -20.93 17.67
C ARG A 196 -8.12 -20.70 17.35
N ASP A 197 -7.70 -20.92 16.11
CA ASP A 197 -6.36 -20.61 15.65
C ASP A 197 -6.24 -19.12 15.33
N LEU A 198 -6.10 -18.33 16.39
CA LEU A 198 -5.95 -16.88 16.31
C LEU A 198 -4.69 -16.47 15.53
N GLY A 199 -3.68 -17.35 15.41
CA GLY A 199 -2.47 -17.10 14.65
C GLY A 199 -2.75 -17.04 13.15
N ASN A 200 -3.35 -18.10 12.60
CA ASN A 200 -3.73 -18.16 11.18
C ASN A 200 -4.74 -17.09 10.79
N LEU A 201 -5.74 -16.81 11.66
CA LEU A 201 -6.70 -15.74 11.43
C LEU A 201 -6.03 -14.36 11.39
N GLY A 202 -5.10 -14.09 12.31
CA GLY A 202 -4.33 -12.85 12.36
C GLY A 202 -3.43 -12.67 11.14
N GLU A 203 -2.74 -13.72 10.72
CA GLU A 203 -1.90 -13.71 9.52
C GLU A 203 -2.73 -13.42 8.26
N ALA A 204 -3.85 -14.12 8.09
CA ALA A 204 -4.74 -13.89 6.95
C ALA A 204 -5.32 -12.47 6.94
N ALA A 205 -5.68 -11.94 8.10
CA ALA A 205 -6.17 -10.56 8.23
C ALA A 205 -5.09 -9.53 7.87
N LEU A 206 -3.83 -9.75 8.28
CA LEU A 206 -2.70 -8.89 7.90
C LEU A 206 -2.43 -8.97 6.39
N LEU A 207 -2.45 -10.16 5.79
CA LEU A 207 -2.29 -10.29 4.34
C LEU A 207 -3.42 -9.59 3.58
N LEU A 208 -4.67 -9.75 3.99
CA LEU A 208 -5.78 -9.03 3.40
C LEU A 208 -5.62 -7.51 3.58
N LEU A 209 -5.20 -7.04 4.75
CA LEU A 209 -4.87 -5.63 4.97
C LEU A 209 -3.79 -5.13 4.01
N PHE A 210 -2.79 -5.96 3.69
CA PHE A 210 -1.79 -5.64 2.67
C PHE A 210 -2.41 -5.45 1.29
N ALA A 211 -3.40 -6.26 0.91
CA ALA A 211 -4.09 -6.14 -0.37
C ALA A 211 -4.78 -4.77 -0.54
N TYR A 212 -5.26 -4.20 0.57
CA TYR A 212 -5.94 -2.90 0.59
C TYR A 212 -5.00 -1.72 0.90
N ALA A 213 -3.72 -1.95 1.19
CA ALA A 213 -2.79 -0.89 1.52
C ALA A 213 -2.49 0.00 0.31
N GLY A 214 -2.21 1.30 0.55
CA GLY A 214 -1.89 2.27 -0.50
C GLY A 214 -2.76 3.52 -0.44
N PHE A 215 -3.95 3.42 0.16
CA PHE A 215 -4.87 4.56 0.32
C PHE A 215 -4.23 5.72 1.11
N GLU A 216 -3.30 5.43 2.02
CA GLU A 216 -2.58 6.42 2.81
C GLU A 216 -1.65 7.33 1.98
N ASN A 217 -1.35 6.97 0.73
CA ASN A 217 -0.56 7.80 -0.18
C ASN A 217 -1.33 9.04 -0.63
N ILE A 218 -2.66 8.93 -0.71
CA ILE A 218 -3.50 10.00 -1.27
C ILE A 218 -3.42 11.26 -0.41
N PRO A 219 -3.62 11.21 0.91
CA PRO A 219 -3.42 12.41 1.73
C PRO A 219 -1.97 12.85 1.84
N ALA A 220 -0.98 11.97 1.58
CA ALA A 220 0.43 12.36 1.57
C ALA A 220 0.75 13.34 0.44
N ALA A 221 0.03 13.29 -0.68
CA ALA A 221 0.19 14.19 -1.84
C ALA A 221 -0.85 15.33 -1.88
N ALA A 222 -1.49 15.65 -0.76
CA ALA A 222 -2.56 16.66 -0.68
C ALA A 222 -2.19 18.03 -1.30
N GLY A 223 -0.91 18.41 -1.28
CA GLY A 223 -0.44 19.69 -1.84
C GLY A 223 -0.58 19.83 -3.36
N GLU A 224 -0.85 18.74 -4.10
CA GLU A 224 -1.03 18.77 -5.57
C GLU A 224 -2.50 18.88 -5.99
N TYR A 225 -3.43 18.82 -5.03
CA TYR A 225 -4.85 18.68 -5.28
C TYR A 225 -5.58 20.01 -5.22
N ARG A 226 -6.57 20.22 -6.10
CA ARG A 226 -7.34 21.48 -6.17
C ARG A 226 -8.10 21.79 -4.89
N ASN A 227 -8.75 20.78 -4.30
CA ASN A 227 -9.50 20.94 -3.04
C ASN A 227 -9.28 19.72 -2.12
N PRO A 228 -8.10 19.62 -1.47
CA PRO A 228 -7.70 18.40 -0.76
C PRO A 228 -8.68 18.03 0.36
N ARG A 229 -9.16 19.03 1.12
CA ARG A 229 -10.05 18.84 2.29
C ARG A 229 -11.40 18.20 1.94
N ARG A 230 -11.86 18.32 0.69
CA ARG A 230 -13.12 17.72 0.22
C ARG A 230 -12.91 16.56 -0.73
N ASP A 231 -11.91 16.66 -1.59
CA ASP A 231 -11.70 15.69 -2.66
C ASP A 231 -10.96 14.43 -2.17
N VAL A 232 -10.03 14.55 -1.21
CA VAL A 232 -9.35 13.39 -0.62
C VAL A 232 -10.33 12.51 0.16
N PRO A 233 -11.17 13.04 1.07
CA PRO A 233 -12.16 12.21 1.76
C PRO A 233 -13.12 11.50 0.81
N PHE A 234 -13.61 12.21 -0.21
CA PHE A 234 -14.46 11.62 -1.25
C PHE A 234 -13.74 10.48 -1.96
N ALA A 235 -12.51 10.70 -2.42
CA ALA A 235 -11.76 9.69 -3.16
C ALA A 235 -11.41 8.46 -2.33
N LEU A 236 -11.09 8.63 -1.05
CA LEU A 236 -10.85 7.54 -0.12
C LEU A 236 -12.08 6.65 0.07
N ILE A 237 -13.25 7.25 0.30
CA ILE A 237 -14.52 6.53 0.50
C ILE A 237 -14.96 5.84 -0.79
N THR A 238 -14.91 6.53 -1.93
CA THR A 238 -15.26 5.92 -3.22
C THR A 238 -14.32 4.75 -3.54
N MET A 239 -13.01 4.92 -3.31
CA MET A 239 -12.03 3.87 -3.57
C MET A 239 -12.30 2.63 -2.72
N ILE A 240 -12.51 2.75 -1.40
CA ILE A 240 -12.63 1.54 -0.56
C ILE A 240 -13.86 0.72 -0.94
N VAL A 241 -14.97 1.37 -1.31
CA VAL A 241 -16.18 0.68 -1.80
C VAL A 241 -15.87 -0.02 -3.13
N THR A 242 -15.31 0.69 -4.10
CA THR A 242 -15.02 0.13 -5.43
C THR A 242 -14.03 -1.03 -5.36
N VAL A 243 -12.92 -0.86 -4.64
CA VAL A 243 -11.87 -1.90 -4.53
C VAL A 243 -12.39 -3.12 -3.79
N THR A 244 -13.17 -2.96 -2.72
CA THR A 244 -13.74 -4.09 -1.97
C THR A 244 -14.66 -4.94 -2.86
N LEU A 245 -15.50 -4.29 -3.69
CA LEU A 245 -16.37 -5.01 -4.63
C LEU A 245 -15.56 -5.76 -5.70
N ILE A 246 -14.53 -5.13 -6.26
CA ILE A 246 -13.64 -5.78 -7.23
C ILE A 246 -12.93 -6.97 -6.58
N TYR A 247 -12.40 -6.80 -5.38
CA TYR A 247 -11.64 -7.85 -4.68
C TYR A 247 -12.52 -9.04 -4.32
N ALA A 248 -13.74 -8.80 -3.83
CA ALA A 248 -14.71 -9.84 -3.56
C ALA A 248 -15.06 -10.62 -4.85
N ALA A 249 -15.32 -9.91 -5.95
CA ALA A 249 -15.64 -10.55 -7.24
C ALA A 249 -14.47 -11.37 -7.78
N VAL A 250 -13.24 -10.87 -7.68
CA VAL A 250 -12.02 -11.60 -8.07
C VAL A 250 -11.85 -12.86 -7.23
N GLN A 251 -12.03 -12.78 -5.90
CA GLN A 251 -11.91 -13.95 -5.02
C GLN A 251 -12.96 -15.02 -5.35
N VAL A 252 -14.22 -14.62 -5.60
CA VAL A 252 -15.29 -15.52 -6.05
C VAL A 252 -14.91 -16.24 -7.33
N VAL A 253 -14.45 -15.51 -8.34
CA VAL A 253 -14.06 -16.12 -9.61
C VAL A 253 -12.86 -17.03 -9.44
N ALA A 254 -11.80 -16.59 -8.76
CA ALA A 254 -10.58 -17.38 -8.57
C ALA A 254 -10.87 -18.71 -7.87
N GLN A 255 -11.66 -18.69 -6.80
CA GLN A 255 -11.96 -19.88 -6.02
C GLN A 255 -13.00 -20.78 -6.68
N GLY A 256 -13.96 -20.20 -7.41
CA GLY A 256 -14.96 -20.93 -8.17
C GLY A 256 -14.45 -21.53 -9.47
N THR A 257 -13.25 -21.16 -9.95
CA THR A 257 -12.72 -21.64 -11.24
C THR A 257 -11.41 -22.40 -11.12
N LEU A 258 -10.74 -22.37 -9.96
CA LEU A 258 -9.48 -23.08 -9.72
C LEU A 258 -9.55 -23.95 -8.45
N PRO A 259 -9.72 -25.27 -8.57
CA PRO A 259 -9.90 -26.18 -7.42
C PRO A 259 -8.77 -26.18 -6.39
N ASN A 260 -7.53 -25.94 -6.81
CA ASN A 260 -6.34 -25.94 -5.95
C ASN A 260 -5.71 -24.54 -5.85
N LEU A 261 -6.55 -23.52 -5.67
CA LEU A 261 -6.15 -22.11 -5.60
C LEU A 261 -5.00 -21.87 -4.60
N ALA A 262 -5.04 -22.52 -3.44
CA ALA A 262 -4.08 -22.36 -2.35
C ALA A 262 -2.63 -22.72 -2.73
N ALA A 263 -2.43 -23.61 -3.70
CA ALA A 263 -1.11 -24.06 -4.12
C ALA A 263 -0.55 -23.29 -5.32
N SER A 264 -1.36 -22.41 -5.94
CA SER A 264 -0.94 -21.70 -7.15
C SER A 264 -0.08 -20.48 -6.82
N PRO A 265 1.12 -20.34 -7.42
CA PRO A 265 1.92 -19.12 -7.33
C PRO A 265 1.33 -17.97 -8.17
N THR A 266 0.50 -18.29 -9.17
CA THR A 266 -0.10 -17.34 -10.11
C THR A 266 -1.63 -17.51 -10.18
N PRO A 267 -2.35 -17.33 -9.06
CA PRO A 267 -3.72 -17.84 -8.89
C PRO A 267 -4.70 -17.31 -9.93
N LEU A 268 -4.63 -16.02 -10.27
CA LEU A 268 -5.55 -15.45 -11.25
C LEU A 268 -5.21 -15.86 -12.69
N ALA A 269 -3.93 -16.01 -13.03
CA ALA A 269 -3.54 -16.45 -14.37
C ALA A 269 -3.87 -17.94 -14.59
N ASP A 270 -3.68 -18.78 -13.56
CA ASP A 270 -4.03 -20.19 -13.62
C ASP A 270 -5.54 -20.40 -13.71
N ALA A 271 -6.32 -19.69 -12.88
CA ALA A 271 -7.79 -19.66 -12.99
C ALA A 271 -8.23 -19.22 -14.39
N ALA A 272 -7.68 -18.11 -14.89
CA ALA A 272 -7.98 -17.58 -16.21
C ALA A 272 -7.68 -18.57 -17.34
N SER A 273 -6.61 -19.37 -17.22
CA SER A 273 -6.25 -20.35 -18.25
C SER A 273 -7.30 -21.45 -18.40
N GLY A 274 -8.01 -21.79 -17.31
CA GLY A 274 -9.06 -22.81 -17.31
C GLY A 274 -10.33 -22.41 -18.06
N PHE A 275 -10.77 -21.14 -17.96
CA PHE A 275 -12.04 -20.69 -18.56
C PHE A 275 -11.89 -19.72 -19.73
N GLY A 276 -10.79 -18.96 -19.80
CA GLY A 276 -10.52 -17.95 -20.83
C GLY A 276 -9.33 -18.28 -21.72
N GLY A 277 -8.69 -19.43 -21.50
CA GLY A 277 -7.51 -19.88 -22.24
C GLY A 277 -6.23 -19.09 -21.94
N GLU A 278 -5.14 -19.49 -22.60
CA GLU A 278 -3.80 -18.91 -22.40
C GLU A 278 -3.73 -17.41 -22.73
N ALA A 279 -4.58 -16.93 -23.64
CA ALA A 279 -4.65 -15.51 -23.97
C ALA A 279 -5.10 -14.66 -22.77
N LEU A 280 -6.13 -15.10 -22.04
CA LEU A 280 -6.58 -14.41 -20.83
C LEU A 280 -5.53 -14.54 -19.72
N ALA A 281 -4.94 -15.72 -19.55
CA ALA A 281 -3.84 -15.92 -18.60
C ALA A 281 -2.67 -14.94 -18.86
N LEU A 282 -2.27 -14.75 -20.12
CA LEU A 282 -1.23 -13.77 -20.51
C LEU A 282 -1.63 -12.34 -20.19
N ILE A 283 -2.89 -11.95 -20.47
CA ILE A 283 -3.41 -10.62 -20.11
C ILE A 283 -3.32 -10.40 -18.60
N LEU A 284 -3.64 -11.42 -17.79
CA LEU A 284 -3.55 -11.35 -16.32
C LEU A 284 -2.10 -11.28 -15.84
N THR A 285 -1.17 -12.04 -16.42
CA THR A 285 0.25 -11.98 -16.08
C THR A 285 0.87 -10.63 -16.44
N VAL A 286 0.58 -10.10 -17.63
CA VAL A 286 1.04 -8.76 -18.05
C VAL A 286 0.42 -7.68 -17.16
N GLY A 287 -0.88 -7.81 -16.86
CA GLY A 287 -1.59 -6.93 -15.92
C GLY A 287 -0.96 -6.91 -14.54
N ALA A 288 -0.68 -8.08 -13.97
CA ALA A 288 0.01 -8.23 -12.70
C ALA A 288 1.40 -7.58 -12.75
N THR A 289 2.19 -7.84 -13.79
CA THR A 289 3.53 -7.28 -13.99
C THR A 289 3.49 -5.76 -14.01
N ILE A 290 2.62 -5.16 -14.82
CA ILE A 290 2.43 -3.69 -14.91
C ILE A 290 1.95 -3.15 -13.56
N SER A 291 1.04 -3.86 -12.89
CA SER A 291 0.49 -3.45 -11.59
C SER A 291 1.56 -3.36 -10.53
N ILE A 292 2.34 -4.43 -10.38
CA ILE A 292 3.39 -4.58 -9.39
C ILE A 292 4.53 -3.61 -9.65
N LEU A 293 4.99 -3.48 -10.90
CA LEU A 293 6.03 -2.50 -11.27
C LEU A 293 5.56 -1.06 -11.02
N GLY A 294 4.30 -0.74 -11.35
CA GLY A 294 3.71 0.57 -11.09
C GLY A 294 3.67 0.89 -9.59
N THR A 295 3.19 -0.03 -8.76
CA THR A 295 3.14 0.15 -7.30
C THR A 295 4.55 0.19 -6.68
N THR A 296 5.48 -0.60 -7.18
CA THR A 296 6.90 -0.58 -6.75
C THR A 296 7.53 0.76 -7.10
N SER A 297 7.31 1.26 -8.31
CA SER A 297 7.79 2.57 -8.75
C SER A 297 7.27 3.68 -7.85
N ASN A 298 5.97 3.67 -7.48
CA ASN A 298 5.41 4.65 -6.55
C ASN A 298 6.07 4.58 -5.16
N THR A 299 6.28 3.36 -4.65
CA THR A 299 6.93 3.11 -3.36
C THR A 299 8.38 3.59 -3.33
N VAL A 300 9.14 3.29 -4.39
CA VAL A 300 10.54 3.72 -4.56
C VAL A 300 10.62 5.23 -4.77
N MET A 301 9.63 5.86 -5.41
CA MET A 301 9.58 7.31 -5.62
C MET A 301 9.26 8.12 -4.36
N LEU A 302 8.28 7.68 -3.56
CA LEU A 302 7.79 8.43 -2.40
C LEU A 302 8.68 8.25 -1.16
N GLY A 303 9.17 7.04 -0.90
CA GLY A 303 9.92 6.74 0.31
C GLY A 303 11.18 7.61 0.54
N PRO A 304 12.05 7.84 -0.47
CA PRO A 304 13.25 8.66 -0.31
C PRO A 304 12.95 10.12 0.06
N ARG A 305 11.76 10.63 -0.28
CA ARG A 305 11.34 11.99 0.09
C ARG A 305 11.15 12.13 1.60
N PHE A 306 10.65 11.09 2.27
CA PHE A 306 10.57 11.06 3.73
C PHE A 306 11.96 11.07 4.34
N LEU A 307 12.86 10.19 3.87
CA LEU A 307 14.22 10.12 4.39
C LEU A 307 15.01 11.41 4.17
N PHE A 308 14.87 12.01 2.98
CA PHE A 308 15.48 13.30 2.64
C PHE A 308 14.97 14.44 3.53
N ALA A 309 13.64 14.54 3.73
CA ALA A 309 13.05 15.56 4.60
C ALA A 309 13.51 15.41 6.06
N LEU A 310 13.50 14.19 6.60
CA LEU A 310 14.03 13.91 7.94
C LEU A 310 15.51 14.30 8.06
N ALA A 311 16.30 14.04 7.01
CA ALA A 311 17.72 14.42 6.98
C ALA A 311 17.96 15.93 6.90
N GLN A 312 17.08 16.68 6.21
CA GLN A 312 17.12 18.15 6.20
C GLN A 312 16.79 18.74 7.56
N ASP A 313 15.84 18.14 8.29
CA ASP A 313 15.49 18.53 9.67
C ASP A 313 16.59 18.18 10.69
N GLY A 314 17.72 17.63 10.24
CA GLY A 314 18.89 17.31 11.08
C GLY A 314 18.96 15.85 11.53
N TYR A 315 17.94 15.03 11.27
CA TYR A 315 17.89 13.63 11.74
C TYR A 315 18.64 12.67 10.80
N GLY A 316 19.53 11.83 11.34
CA GLY A 316 20.32 10.88 10.55
C GLY A 316 21.45 11.54 9.74
N PRO A 317 22.21 10.79 8.91
CA PRO A 317 23.44 11.29 8.27
C PRO A 317 23.27 12.48 7.29
N ALA A 318 24.22 13.41 7.28
CA ALA A 318 24.17 14.64 6.46
C ALA A 318 24.16 14.40 4.94
N PHE A 319 24.73 13.28 4.48
CA PHE A 319 24.76 12.97 3.06
C PHE A 319 23.35 12.66 2.50
N LEU A 320 22.40 12.23 3.34
CA LEU A 320 21.01 11.96 2.94
C LEU A 320 20.23 13.23 2.63
N ALA A 321 20.66 14.39 3.15
CA ALA A 321 20.04 15.69 2.89
C ALA A 321 20.57 16.36 1.61
N ARG A 322 21.52 15.73 0.89
CA ARG A 322 22.14 16.31 -0.31
C ARG A 322 21.31 16.03 -1.56
N VAL A 323 21.19 17.05 -2.41
CA VAL A 323 20.61 16.94 -3.74
C VAL A 323 21.73 16.70 -4.77
N HIS A 324 21.52 15.77 -5.69
CA HIS A 324 22.49 15.43 -6.72
C HIS A 324 22.68 16.60 -7.70
N PRO A 325 23.91 17.05 -7.98
CA PRO A 325 24.16 18.28 -8.75
C PRO A 325 23.68 18.21 -10.20
N ARG A 326 23.73 17.03 -10.83
CA ARG A 326 23.32 16.83 -12.24
C ARG A 326 21.84 16.49 -12.43
N PHE A 327 21.26 15.76 -11.47
CA PHE A 327 19.92 15.18 -11.62
C PHE A 327 18.87 15.92 -10.80
N HIS A 328 19.30 16.77 -9.85
CA HIS A 328 18.42 17.50 -8.93
C HIS A 328 17.46 16.60 -8.14
N THR A 329 17.90 15.37 -7.85
CA THR A 329 17.18 14.36 -7.06
C THR A 329 17.91 14.09 -5.74
N PRO A 330 17.23 13.61 -4.69
CA PRO A 330 17.87 13.18 -3.45
C PRO A 330 18.54 11.79 -3.63
N ALA A 331 19.49 11.69 -4.56
CA ALA A 331 20.04 10.41 -5.04
C ALA A 331 20.59 9.52 -3.92
N ALA A 332 21.22 10.11 -2.89
CA ALA A 332 21.70 9.35 -1.74
C ALA A 332 20.56 8.68 -0.98
N ALA A 333 19.46 9.39 -0.72
CA ALA A 333 18.29 8.80 -0.05
C ALA A 333 17.64 7.72 -0.91
N VAL A 334 17.59 7.91 -2.24
CA VAL A 334 17.06 6.92 -3.19
C VAL A 334 17.92 5.65 -3.16
N LEU A 335 19.24 5.78 -3.23
CA LEU A 335 20.17 4.65 -3.18
C LEU A 335 20.12 3.93 -1.83
N THR A 336 20.08 4.66 -0.72
CA THR A 336 19.95 4.05 0.62
C THR A 336 18.67 3.23 0.73
N GLN A 337 17.52 3.77 0.32
CA GLN A 337 16.29 2.99 0.31
C GLN A 337 16.39 1.78 -0.63
N GLY A 338 16.89 1.97 -1.86
CA GLY A 338 17.01 0.90 -2.84
C GLY A 338 17.88 -0.26 -2.35
N VAL A 339 19.04 0.04 -1.74
CA VAL A 339 19.94 -0.96 -1.16
C VAL A 339 19.29 -1.69 0.01
N LEU A 340 18.63 -0.97 0.93
CA LEU A 340 17.94 -1.58 2.07
C LEU A 340 16.76 -2.46 1.60
N SER A 341 15.99 -1.99 0.62
CA SER A 341 14.91 -2.76 0.01
C SER A 341 15.43 -4.01 -0.67
N LEU A 342 16.56 -3.92 -1.39
CA LEU A 342 17.15 -5.07 -2.06
C LEU A 342 17.70 -6.08 -1.05
N ALA A 343 18.42 -5.63 -0.02
CA ALA A 343 18.93 -6.51 1.02
C ALA A 343 17.78 -7.28 1.71
N LEU A 344 16.68 -6.59 2.00
CA LEU A 344 15.49 -7.20 2.58
C LEU A 344 14.73 -8.10 1.57
N ALA A 345 14.71 -7.74 0.29
CA ALA A 345 14.07 -8.55 -0.75
C ALA A 345 14.78 -9.90 -0.95
N LEU A 346 16.08 -9.96 -0.73
CA LEU A 346 16.88 -11.18 -0.84
C LEU A 346 16.78 -12.08 0.40
N SER A 347 16.16 -11.63 1.50
CA SER A 347 16.11 -12.38 2.76
C SER A 347 14.80 -13.12 3.01
N GLY A 348 13.75 -12.92 2.21
CA GLY A 348 12.43 -13.49 2.51
C GLY A 348 11.50 -13.61 1.30
N SER A 349 10.40 -14.32 1.49
CA SER A 349 9.35 -14.50 0.47
C SER A 349 8.42 -13.29 0.36
N PHE A 350 7.59 -13.27 -0.68
CA PHE A 350 6.54 -12.25 -0.85
C PHE A 350 5.67 -12.12 0.42
N THR A 351 5.12 -13.24 0.91
CA THR A 351 4.23 -13.28 2.08
C THR A 351 4.92 -12.75 3.34
N GLN A 352 6.15 -13.20 3.63
CA GLN A 352 6.89 -12.77 4.82
C GLN A 352 7.15 -11.26 4.81
N LEU A 353 7.58 -10.73 3.66
CA LEU A 353 7.87 -9.32 3.49
C LEU A 353 6.60 -8.46 3.49
N ALA A 354 5.50 -8.97 2.95
CA ALA A 354 4.18 -8.34 3.01
C ALA A 354 3.70 -8.19 4.47
N LEU A 355 3.81 -9.26 5.28
CA LEU A 355 3.49 -9.23 6.70
C LEU A 355 4.36 -8.25 7.48
N LEU A 356 5.68 -8.26 7.25
CA LEU A 356 6.59 -7.30 7.87
C LEU A 356 6.19 -5.85 7.54
N SER A 357 5.83 -5.59 6.28
CA SER A 357 5.37 -4.25 5.86
C SER A 357 4.05 -3.84 6.52
N MET A 358 3.15 -4.79 6.81
CA MET A 358 1.91 -4.50 7.53
C MET A 358 2.15 -4.13 8.97
N VAL A 359 3.04 -4.85 9.65
CA VAL A 359 3.38 -4.57 11.04
C VAL A 359 3.95 -3.15 11.18
N THR A 360 4.83 -2.73 10.27
CA THR A 360 5.33 -1.35 10.28
C THR A 360 4.25 -0.33 9.90
N ARG A 361 3.35 -0.67 8.97
CA ARG A 361 2.25 0.20 8.51
C ARG A 361 1.17 0.41 9.57
N LEU A 362 0.92 -0.59 10.43
CA LEU A 362 -0.05 -0.52 11.52
C LEU A 362 0.22 0.64 12.48
N PHE A 363 1.48 1.05 12.68
CA PHE A 363 1.79 2.24 13.49
C PHE A 363 1.19 3.51 12.90
N ALA A 364 1.20 3.67 11.57
CA ALA A 364 0.56 4.80 10.92
C ALA A 364 -0.97 4.74 11.04
N TYR A 365 -1.56 3.54 11.04
CA TYR A 365 -3.00 3.33 11.23
C TYR A 365 -3.44 3.62 12.67
N ILE A 366 -2.75 3.06 13.67
CA ILE A 366 -2.92 3.33 15.10
C ILE A 366 -2.77 4.84 15.35
N GLY A 367 -1.68 5.43 14.87
CA GLY A 367 -1.38 6.85 15.03
C GLY A 367 -2.47 7.74 14.44
N THR A 368 -2.95 7.44 13.23
CA THR A 368 -4.02 8.22 12.59
C THR A 368 -5.35 8.06 13.32
N ALA A 369 -5.74 6.84 13.69
CA ALA A 369 -6.99 6.60 14.41
C ALA A 369 -6.99 7.34 15.77
N ALA A 370 -5.88 7.28 16.50
CA ALA A 370 -5.71 8.02 17.75
C ALA A 370 -5.70 9.55 17.52
N ALA A 371 -5.01 10.02 16.48
CA ALA A 371 -4.93 11.44 16.15
C ALA A 371 -6.32 12.01 15.84
N VAL A 372 -7.17 11.29 15.10
CA VAL A 372 -8.53 11.72 14.77
C VAL A 372 -9.36 11.96 16.02
N ILE A 373 -9.24 11.13 17.06
CA ILE A 373 -9.97 11.32 18.33
C ILE A 373 -9.60 12.67 18.97
N VAL A 374 -8.31 13.02 18.97
CA VAL A 374 -7.80 14.29 19.51
C VAL A 374 -8.19 15.47 18.62
N LEU A 375 -7.97 15.35 17.32
CA LEU A 375 -8.21 16.40 16.34
C LEU A 375 -9.70 16.72 16.20
N ALA A 376 -10.58 15.73 16.28
CA ALA A 376 -12.03 15.94 16.26
C ALA A 376 -12.51 16.80 17.43
N ARG A 377 -11.85 16.70 18.60
CA ARG A 377 -12.11 17.59 19.74
C ARG A 377 -11.56 19.00 19.48
N ARG A 378 -10.32 19.11 18.99
CA ARG A 378 -9.66 20.40 18.72
C ARG A 378 -10.38 21.21 17.63
N TYR A 379 -10.86 20.56 16.58
CA TYR A 379 -11.55 21.20 15.45
C TYR A 379 -13.07 21.13 15.54
N ARG A 380 -13.65 20.89 16.72
CA ARG A 380 -15.11 20.72 16.91
C ARG A 380 -15.95 21.90 16.41
N GLN A 381 -15.41 23.12 16.48
CA GLN A 381 -16.08 24.34 16.03
C GLN A 381 -16.12 24.49 14.49
N ARG A 382 -15.29 23.74 13.76
CA ARG A 382 -15.30 23.78 12.30
C ARG A 382 -16.50 23.02 11.75
N THR A 383 -17.21 23.66 10.83
CA THR A 383 -18.39 23.11 10.14
C THR A 383 -18.06 22.64 8.73
N ASP A 384 -16.88 22.99 8.21
CA ASP A 384 -16.41 22.67 6.86
C ASP A 384 -15.65 21.32 6.79
N THR A 385 -15.58 20.57 7.89
CA THR A 385 -14.83 19.32 8.02
C THR A 385 -15.73 18.09 7.99
N LEU A 386 -15.23 16.96 7.50
CA LEU A 386 -15.97 15.69 7.52
C LEU A 386 -16.23 15.26 8.97
N ARG A 387 -17.46 14.86 9.27
CA ARG A 387 -17.84 14.24 10.54
C ARG A 387 -18.32 12.82 10.28
N LEU A 388 -17.74 11.86 10.99
CA LEU A 388 -18.08 10.45 10.79
C LEU A 388 -19.45 10.11 11.41
N PRO A 389 -20.28 9.28 10.73
CA PRO A 389 -21.52 8.77 11.31
C PRO A 389 -21.18 7.85 12.48
N GLY A 390 -21.67 8.14 13.68
CA GLY A 390 -21.27 7.43 14.92
C GLY A 390 -20.11 8.07 15.69
N GLY A 391 -19.60 9.21 15.23
CA GLY A 391 -18.66 10.06 15.98
C GLY A 391 -17.38 9.31 16.39
N PRO A 392 -17.00 9.30 17.67
CA PRO A 392 -15.75 8.70 18.13
C PRO A 392 -15.74 7.17 18.08
N LEU A 393 -16.87 6.50 17.89
CA LEU A 393 -16.94 5.04 17.87
C LEU A 393 -16.14 4.44 16.70
N ILE A 394 -16.14 5.08 15.52
CA ILE A 394 -15.37 4.60 14.36
C ILE A 394 -13.86 4.69 14.62
N PRO A 395 -13.29 5.84 15.03
CA PRO A 395 -11.88 5.93 15.40
C PRO A 395 -11.46 4.98 16.54
N ILE A 396 -12.33 4.76 17.53
CA ILE A 396 -12.06 3.79 18.61
C ILE A 396 -12.02 2.36 18.06
N ALA A 397 -13.00 1.97 17.23
CA ALA A 397 -13.02 0.66 16.60
C ALA A 397 -11.80 0.43 15.69
N ALA A 398 -11.44 1.43 14.87
CA ALA A 398 -10.23 1.42 14.04
C ALA A 398 -8.95 1.26 14.87
N LEU A 399 -8.86 1.94 16.01
CA LEU A 399 -7.73 1.85 16.93
C LEU A 399 -7.64 0.46 17.57
N LEU A 400 -8.74 -0.06 18.11
CA LEU A 400 -8.80 -1.39 18.73
C LEU A 400 -8.49 -2.50 17.72
N LEU A 401 -9.06 -2.41 16.52
CA LEU A 401 -8.76 -3.30 15.40
C LEU A 401 -7.25 -3.29 15.07
N SER A 402 -6.66 -2.11 14.90
CA SER A 402 -5.25 -1.99 14.55
C SER A 402 -4.33 -2.52 15.65
N LEU A 403 -4.69 -2.30 16.93
CA LEU A 403 -3.97 -2.86 18.07
C LEU A 403 -4.10 -4.39 18.14
N GLY A 404 -5.29 -4.94 17.86
CA GLY A 404 -5.53 -6.38 17.80
C GLY A 404 -4.71 -7.05 16.69
N LEU A 405 -4.69 -6.45 15.49
CA LEU A 405 -3.88 -6.95 14.37
C LEU A 405 -2.38 -6.83 14.63
N LEU A 406 -1.95 -5.79 15.34
CA LEU A 406 -0.56 -5.67 15.77
C LEU A 406 -0.22 -6.78 16.78
N ALA A 407 -1.10 -7.04 17.74
CA ALA A 407 -0.92 -8.10 18.75
C ALA A 407 -0.93 -9.51 18.14
N SER A 408 -1.62 -9.72 17.02
CA SER A 408 -1.63 -11.01 16.31
C SER A 408 -0.40 -11.23 15.43
N ALA A 409 0.48 -10.23 15.27
CA ALA A 409 1.68 -10.37 14.47
C ALA A 409 2.69 -11.31 15.13
N SER A 410 3.50 -12.00 14.31
CA SER A 410 4.55 -12.88 14.82
C SER A 410 5.54 -12.14 15.70
N TRP A 411 6.12 -12.85 16.67
CA TRP A 411 7.13 -12.28 17.57
C TRP A 411 8.32 -11.69 16.81
N GLN A 412 8.74 -12.31 15.70
CA GLN A 412 9.83 -11.82 14.87
C GLN A 412 9.49 -10.46 14.26
N ASN A 413 8.26 -10.28 13.75
CA ASN A 413 7.82 -9.00 13.18
C ASN A 413 7.66 -7.92 14.26
N LEU A 414 7.13 -8.30 15.44
CA LEU A 414 7.01 -7.39 16.58
C LEU A 414 8.38 -6.95 17.11
N ALA A 415 9.32 -7.87 17.24
CA ALA A 415 10.69 -7.56 17.63
C ALA A 415 11.36 -6.64 16.61
N ALA A 416 11.21 -6.91 15.31
CA ALA A 416 11.72 -6.04 14.25
C ALA A 416 11.13 -4.62 14.32
N ALA A 417 9.83 -4.49 14.56
CA ALA A 417 9.17 -3.19 14.76
C ALA A 417 9.65 -2.47 16.03
N GLY A 418 9.86 -3.21 17.12
CA GLY A 418 10.42 -2.67 18.37
C GLY A 418 11.83 -2.12 18.18
N VAL A 419 12.70 -2.89 17.53
CA VAL A 419 14.06 -2.45 17.15
C VAL A 419 14.00 -1.23 16.25
N ALA A 420 13.10 -1.22 15.25
CA ALA A 420 12.91 -0.09 14.36
C ALA A 420 12.53 1.20 15.11
N LEU A 421 11.60 1.12 16.07
CA LEU A 421 11.22 2.26 16.92
C LEU A 421 12.38 2.74 17.80
N LEU A 422 13.16 1.82 18.38
CA LEU A 422 14.33 2.16 19.19
C LEU A 422 15.40 2.87 18.35
N VAL A 423 15.65 2.40 17.12
CA VAL A 423 16.57 3.05 16.19
C VAL A 423 16.05 4.44 15.79
N GLY A 424 14.76 4.57 15.50
CA GLY A 424 14.13 5.87 15.25
C GLY A 424 14.29 6.82 16.45
N TRP A 425 14.04 6.31 17.65
CA TRP A 425 14.22 7.09 18.89
C TRP A 425 15.66 7.55 19.07
N ALA A 426 16.64 6.68 18.82
CA ALA A 426 18.05 7.07 18.84
C ALA A 426 18.36 8.18 17.83
N PHE A 427 17.88 8.08 16.59
CA PHE A 427 18.05 9.16 15.59
C PHE A 427 17.41 10.48 16.02
N TYR A 428 16.27 10.43 16.71
CA TYR A 428 15.58 11.63 17.21
C TYR A 428 16.37 12.33 18.32
N LEU A 429 17.09 11.59 19.18
CA LEU A 429 17.87 12.16 20.28
C LEU A 429 19.16 12.84 19.85
N PHE A 430 19.70 12.50 18.67
CA PHE A 430 20.96 13.02 18.15
C PHE A 430 20.75 13.83 16.86
N PRO A 431 19.97 14.93 16.87
CA PRO A 431 19.83 15.77 15.70
C PRO A 431 21.15 16.49 15.42
N ARG A 432 21.55 16.51 14.16
CA ARG A 432 22.59 17.42 13.69
C ARG A 432 22.04 18.85 13.70
N LYS A 433 22.95 19.83 13.74
CA LYS A 433 22.57 21.21 13.42
C LYS A 433 22.01 21.25 11.99
N PRO A 434 20.84 21.88 11.75
CA PRO A 434 20.30 22.02 10.41
C PRO A 434 21.33 22.75 9.52
N VAL A 435 21.48 22.28 8.29
CA VAL A 435 22.46 22.78 7.30
C VAL A 435 21.83 23.83 6.42
#